data_AF-A0A2D5XC55-F1
#
_entry.id   AF-A0A2D5XC55-F1
#
_cell.length_a   1.000
_cell.length_b   1.000
_cell.length_c   1.000
_cell.angle_alpha   90.00
_cell.angle_beta   90.00
_cell.angle_gamma   90.00
#
_symmetry.space_group_name_H-M   'P 1'
#
loop_
_entity.id
_entity.type
_entity.pdbx_description
1 polymer ?
#
loop_
_entity_poly.entity_id
_entity_poly.type
_entity_poly.pdbx_seq_one_letter_code
_entity_poly.pdbx_strand_id
1 'polypeptide(L)'
;MPITELFVSLKVPDNVAITAFHTLHRMGYHHLKNLEKQDYYKFGFSGDKKSFEKKIGKVDVLVNANKNKFSFLLENNEQGNKINILIENLEKDNELLNMLKERLNFKNIKKLEKGIIWTMYFDSEIDKEGRAINIAKDLLMNENYQRYKIL
;
A
#
# COMPACT_ATOMS: atom_id res chain seq x y z
N MET A 1 8.17 21.49 -0.40
CA MET A 1 7.07 20.93 -1.22
C MET A 1 6.38 19.86 -0.39
N PRO A 2 5.09 20.03 -0.05
CA PRO A 2 4.35 19.07 0.77
C PRO A 2 4.27 17.67 0.14
N ILE A 3 4.25 16.66 1.01
CA ILE A 3 4.03 15.25 0.67
C ILE A 3 2.89 14.71 1.54
N THR A 4 2.01 13.94 0.92
CA THR A 4 0.94 13.18 1.57
C THR A 4 0.94 11.75 1.05
N GLU A 5 0.73 10.82 1.96
CA GLU A 5 0.57 9.40 1.68
C GLU A 5 -0.89 9.01 1.92
N LEU A 6 -1.46 8.21 1.02
CA LEU A 6 -2.82 7.72 1.09
C LEU A 6 -2.79 6.20 1.06
N PHE A 7 -3.36 5.61 2.11
CA PHE A 7 -3.49 4.16 2.30
C PHE A 7 -4.95 3.80 2.07
N VAL A 8 -5.21 2.87 1.16
CA VAL A 8 -6.58 2.46 0.79
C VAL A 8 -6.73 0.96 1.02
N SER A 9 -7.72 0.58 1.84
CA SER A 9 -8.02 -0.82 2.14
C SER A 9 -9.48 -1.14 1.83
N LEU A 10 -9.79 -2.42 1.63
CA LEU A 10 -11.16 -2.87 1.46
C LEU A 10 -11.92 -2.87 2.80
N LYS A 11 -13.21 -2.55 2.75
CA LYS A 11 -14.17 -2.73 3.87
C LYS A 11 -14.55 -4.19 4.09
N VAL A 12 -14.36 -4.99 3.06
CA VAL A 12 -14.70 -6.42 3.00
C VAL A 12 -13.42 -7.25 2.91
N PRO A 13 -13.47 -8.57 3.15
CA PRO A 13 -12.32 -9.44 3.00
C PRO A 13 -11.66 -9.31 1.62
N ASP A 14 -10.33 -9.22 1.58
CA ASP A 14 -9.55 -9.13 0.35
C ASP A 14 -9.17 -10.55 -0.13
N ASN A 15 -9.84 -11.02 -1.20
CA ASN A 15 -9.59 -12.34 -1.77
C ASN A 15 -8.15 -12.52 -2.27
N VAL A 16 -7.48 -11.45 -2.72
CA VAL A 16 -6.09 -11.50 -3.17
C VAL A 16 -5.19 -11.75 -1.97
N ALA A 17 -5.43 -11.04 -0.87
CA ALA A 17 -4.66 -11.24 0.36
C ALA A 17 -4.89 -12.64 0.96
N ILE A 18 -6.13 -13.12 0.98
CA ILE A 18 -6.48 -14.48 1.45
C ILE A 18 -5.80 -15.55 0.57
N THR A 19 -5.84 -15.39 -0.75
CA THR A 19 -5.23 -16.36 -1.68
C THR A 19 -3.71 -16.37 -1.53
N ALA A 20 -3.08 -15.20 -1.43
CA ALA A 20 -1.65 -15.07 -1.19
C ALA A 20 -1.25 -15.71 0.15
N PHE A 21 -2.02 -15.45 1.23
CA PHE A 21 -1.81 -16.06 2.54
C PHE A 21 -1.81 -17.60 2.47
N HIS A 22 -2.84 -18.20 1.86
CA HIS A 22 -2.90 -19.65 1.74
C HIS A 22 -1.79 -20.22 0.85
N THR A 23 -1.37 -19.50 -0.18
CA THR A 23 -0.26 -19.89 -1.04
C THR A 23 1.06 -19.89 -0.25
N LEU A 24 1.34 -18.83 0.51
CA LEU A 24 2.52 -18.75 1.39
C LEU A 24 2.51 -19.86 2.44
N HIS A 25 1.34 -20.18 3.01
CA HIS A 25 1.22 -21.28 3.95
C HIS A 25 1.55 -22.63 3.30
N ARG A 26 1.16 -22.85 2.04
CA ARG A 26 1.54 -24.05 1.27
C ARG A 26 3.03 -24.07 0.88
N MET A 27 3.66 -22.90 0.77
CA MET A 27 5.11 -22.75 0.55
C MET A 27 5.94 -22.93 1.83
N GLY A 28 5.31 -23.19 2.98
CA GLY A 28 5.99 -23.45 4.26
C GLY A 28 6.02 -22.27 5.23
N TYR A 29 5.39 -21.13 4.90
CA TYR A 29 5.33 -19.96 5.78
C TYR A 29 4.27 -20.07 6.88
N HIS A 30 4.27 -21.16 7.67
CA HIS A 30 3.24 -21.48 8.68
C HIS A 30 3.16 -20.52 9.90
N HIS A 31 4.18 -19.70 10.07
CA HIS A 31 4.31 -18.71 11.13
C HIS A 31 3.62 -17.38 10.75
N LEU A 32 3.27 -17.18 9.48
CA LEU A 32 2.41 -16.10 9.04
C LEU A 32 1.00 -16.42 9.52
N LYS A 33 0.41 -15.54 10.33
CA LYS A 33 -0.95 -15.68 10.90
C LYS A 33 -2.01 -14.97 10.10
N ASN A 34 -1.64 -13.86 9.48
CA ASN A 34 -2.53 -13.07 8.66
C ASN A 34 -1.72 -12.28 7.65
N LEU A 35 -2.38 -11.93 6.54
CA LEU A 35 -1.83 -11.10 5.49
C LEU A 35 -2.90 -10.10 5.06
N GLU A 36 -2.58 -8.83 5.14
CA GLU A 36 -3.45 -7.75 4.68
C GLU A 36 -2.80 -7.00 3.53
N LYS A 37 -3.64 -6.48 2.64
CA LYS A 37 -3.23 -5.73 1.46
C LYS A 37 -3.87 -4.35 1.48
N GLN A 38 -3.08 -3.33 1.18
CA GLN A 38 -3.54 -1.96 1.00
C GLN A 38 -2.93 -1.36 -0.26
N ASP A 39 -3.71 -0.59 -1.01
CA ASP A 39 -3.16 0.22 -2.10
C ASP A 39 -2.52 1.47 -1.49
N TYR A 40 -1.33 1.83 -1.98
CA TYR A 40 -0.55 2.95 -1.51
C TYR A 40 -0.38 3.99 -2.62
N TYR A 41 -0.59 5.26 -2.26
CA TYR A 41 -0.31 6.39 -3.13
C TYR A 41 0.47 7.46 -2.37
N LYS A 42 1.51 8.00 -3.00
CA LYS A 42 2.28 9.13 -2.47
C LYS A 42 2.22 10.29 -3.43
N PHE A 43 1.75 11.42 -2.93
CA PHE A 43 1.57 12.64 -3.70
C PHE A 43 2.59 13.68 -3.28
N GLY A 44 3.37 14.16 -4.24
CA GLY A 44 4.11 15.41 -4.12
C GLY A 44 3.34 16.53 -4.81
N PHE A 45 2.98 17.59 -4.09
CA PHE A 45 2.13 18.67 -4.61
C PHE A 45 2.51 20.05 -4.06
N SER A 46 1.91 21.10 -4.63
CA SER A 46 2.01 22.48 -4.11
C SER A 46 0.69 22.92 -3.48
N GLY A 47 0.77 23.72 -2.40
CA GLY A 47 -0.40 24.27 -1.71
C GLY A 47 -0.60 23.70 -0.29
N ASP A 48 -1.80 23.86 0.24
CA ASP A 48 -2.15 23.41 1.60
C ASP A 48 -2.43 21.90 1.67
N LYS A 49 -1.83 21.25 2.67
CA LYS A 49 -1.91 19.80 2.86
C LYS A 49 -3.31 19.30 3.24
N LYS A 50 -3.96 19.98 4.20
CA LYS A 50 -5.29 19.57 4.70
C LYS A 50 -6.36 19.68 3.62
N SER A 51 -6.34 20.77 2.84
CA SER A 51 -7.23 20.97 1.71
C SER A 51 -7.03 19.91 0.62
N PHE A 52 -5.77 19.55 0.34
CA PHE A 52 -5.44 18.49 -0.61
C PHE A 52 -5.97 17.13 -0.14
N GLU A 53 -5.68 16.73 1.10
CA GLU A 53 -6.14 15.48 1.71
C GLU A 53 -7.66 15.34 1.68
N LYS A 54 -8.38 16.40 2.04
CA LYS A 54 -9.86 16.42 2.01
C LYS A 54 -10.44 16.20 0.61
N LYS A 55 -9.75 16.67 -0.43
CA LYS A 55 -10.19 16.54 -1.82
C LYS A 55 -9.80 15.17 -2.38
N ILE A 56 -8.54 14.77 -2.24
CA ILE A 56 -8.01 13.54 -2.84
C ILE A 56 -8.67 12.29 -2.25
N GLY A 57 -9.02 12.29 -0.96
CA GLY A 57 -9.72 11.17 -0.31
C GLY A 57 -11.16 10.96 -0.79
N LYS A 58 -11.73 11.89 -1.56
CA LYS A 58 -13.07 11.79 -2.17
C LYS A 58 -13.03 11.39 -3.65
N VAL A 59 -11.85 11.14 -4.19
CA VAL A 59 -11.68 10.79 -5.59
C VAL A 59 -12.02 9.31 -5.78
N ASP A 60 -13.14 9.03 -6.43
CA ASP A 60 -13.68 7.67 -6.56
C ASP A 60 -12.74 6.69 -7.29
N VAL A 61 -11.89 7.19 -8.20
CA VAL A 61 -10.88 6.34 -8.88
C VAL A 61 -9.78 5.84 -7.93
N LEU A 62 -9.56 6.52 -6.81
CA LEU A 62 -8.62 6.10 -5.77
C LEU A 62 -9.33 5.40 -4.61
N VAL A 63 -10.47 5.95 -4.18
CA VAL A 63 -11.20 5.52 -3.01
C VAL A 63 -12.67 5.39 -3.39
N ASN A 64 -13.12 4.16 -3.62
CA ASN A 64 -14.54 3.89 -3.75
C ASN A 64 -15.19 3.93 -2.36
N ALA A 65 -16.00 4.94 -2.05
CA ALA A 65 -16.57 5.13 -0.72
C ALA A 65 -17.42 3.92 -0.22
N ASN A 66 -18.01 3.13 -1.12
CA ASN A 66 -18.81 1.95 -0.76
C ASN A 66 -17.93 0.74 -0.44
N LYS A 67 -16.79 0.59 -1.12
CA LYS A 67 -15.92 -0.60 -1.01
C LYS A 67 -14.71 -0.39 -0.13
N ASN A 68 -14.23 0.85 -0.01
CA ASN A 68 -12.91 1.15 0.53
C ASN A 68 -13.00 1.97 1.81
N LYS A 69 -12.03 1.76 2.70
CA LYS A 69 -11.61 2.70 3.75
C LYS A 69 -10.30 3.32 3.32
N PHE A 70 -9.99 4.51 3.83
CA PHE A 70 -8.70 5.13 3.58
C PHE A 70 -8.18 5.85 4.82
N SER A 71 -6.87 6.02 4.89
CA SER A 71 -6.16 6.78 5.91
C SER A 71 -5.02 7.57 5.29
N PHE A 72 -4.63 8.67 5.93
CA PHE A 72 -3.41 9.43 5.61
C PHE A 72 -2.26 9.15 6.60
N LEU A 73 -2.50 8.27 7.57
CA LEU A 73 -1.54 7.78 8.52
C LEU A 73 -1.47 6.27 8.40
N LEU A 74 -0.27 5.73 8.27
CA LEU A 74 -0.07 4.31 8.45
C LEU A 74 -0.31 4.02 9.93
N GLU A 75 -1.17 3.04 10.22
CA GLU A 75 -1.39 2.61 11.60
C GLU A 75 -0.10 1.99 12.12
N ASN A 76 0.61 2.77 12.95
CA ASN A 76 1.84 2.34 13.62
C ASN A 76 1.50 1.27 14.65
N ASN A 77 2.31 0.22 14.69
CA ASN A 77 2.14 -0.87 15.64
C ASN A 77 2.57 -0.50 17.05
N GLU A 78 1.67 -0.66 18.01
CA GLU A 78 2.01 -0.85 19.42
C GLU A 78 2.34 -2.32 19.74
N GLN A 79 2.08 -3.25 18.81
CA GLN A 79 2.32 -4.69 18.97
C GLN A 79 3.40 -5.17 17.99
N GLY A 80 4.57 -5.55 18.51
CA GLY A 80 5.78 -5.88 17.74
C GLY A 80 5.73 -7.14 16.85
N ASN A 81 4.54 -7.60 16.47
CA ASN A 81 4.30 -8.82 15.69
C ASN A 81 3.85 -8.56 14.25
N LYS A 82 3.71 -7.30 13.83
CA LYS A 82 3.30 -6.93 12.48
C LYS A 82 4.45 -6.22 11.74
N ILE A 83 4.70 -6.63 10.50
CA ILE A 83 5.68 -6.03 9.59
C ILE A 83 4.95 -5.51 8.36
N ASN A 84 5.21 -4.26 7.98
CA ASN A 84 4.66 -3.63 6.79
C ASN A 84 5.74 -3.58 5.72
N ILE A 85 5.47 -4.14 4.54
CA ILE A 85 6.33 -4.04 3.36
C ILE A 85 5.58 -3.28 2.27
N LEU A 86 6.14 -2.15 1.86
CA LEU A 86 5.72 -1.43 0.68
C LEU A 86 6.40 -1.99 -0.56
N ILE A 87 5.61 -2.41 -1.53
CA ILE A 87 6.04 -2.81 -2.88
C ILE A 87 5.68 -1.68 -3.84
N GLU A 88 6.68 -1.04 -4.44
CA GLU A 88 6.52 0.06 -5.38
C GLU A 88 6.87 -0.38 -6.80
N ASN A 89 6.11 0.11 -7.77
CA ASN A 89 6.46 -0.07 -9.18
C ASN A 89 7.63 0.85 -9.54
N LEU A 90 8.60 0.32 -10.30
CA LEU A 90 9.72 1.09 -10.83
C LEU A 90 9.27 2.05 -11.95
N GLU A 91 8.26 1.65 -12.70
CA GLU A 91 7.65 2.47 -13.75
C GLU A 91 6.71 3.53 -13.16
N LYS A 92 6.72 4.72 -13.79
CA LYS A 92 5.85 5.82 -13.40
C LYS A 92 4.46 5.65 -14.01
N ASP A 93 3.43 5.64 -13.17
CA ASP A 93 2.03 5.67 -13.60
C ASP A 93 1.63 7.09 -14.06
N ASN A 94 1.96 7.39 -15.31
CA ASN A 94 1.65 8.68 -15.91
C ASN A 94 0.16 8.83 -16.24
N GLU A 95 -0.56 7.73 -16.48
CA GLU A 95 -1.98 7.76 -16.85
C GLU A 95 -2.86 8.25 -15.71
N LEU A 96 -2.67 7.69 -14.51
CA LEU A 96 -3.41 8.12 -13.32
C LEU A 96 -3.06 9.58 -12.97
N LEU A 97 -1.79 9.96 -13.07
CA LEU A 97 -1.34 11.32 -12.84
C LEU A 97 -2.01 12.31 -13.81
N ASN A 98 -2.07 11.97 -15.10
CA ASN A 98 -2.70 12.80 -16.13
C ASN A 98 -4.21 12.91 -15.89
N MET A 99 -4.89 11.79 -15.58
CA MET A 99 -6.32 11.80 -15.25
C MET A 99 -6.61 12.73 -14.05
N LEU A 100 -5.81 12.62 -12.98
CA LEU A 100 -5.96 13.47 -11.79
C LEU A 100 -5.80 14.95 -12.14
N LYS A 101 -4.80 15.31 -12.95
CA LYS A 101 -4.53 16.70 -13.34
C LYS A 101 -5.57 17.27 -14.29
N GLU A 102 -5.85 16.55 -15.36
CA GLU A 102 -6.61 17.05 -16.52
C GLU A 102 -8.11 16.91 -16.32
N ARG A 103 -8.56 15.78 -15.76
CA ARG A 103 -10.00 15.48 -15.61
C ARG A 103 -10.54 15.78 -14.23
N LEU A 104 -9.72 15.62 -13.19
CA LEU A 104 -10.13 15.79 -11.79
C LEU A 104 -9.58 17.08 -11.15
N ASN A 105 -8.97 17.94 -11.96
CA ASN A 105 -8.52 19.29 -11.62
C ASN A 105 -7.45 19.37 -10.49
N PHE A 106 -6.66 18.31 -10.30
CA PHE A 106 -5.50 18.30 -9.38
C PHE A 106 -4.23 18.82 -10.06
N LYS A 107 -4.31 20.01 -10.68
CA LYS A 107 -3.19 20.64 -11.42
C LYS A 107 -1.95 20.90 -10.57
N ASN A 108 -2.11 20.91 -9.25
CA ASN A 108 -1.05 21.15 -8.28
C ASN A 108 -0.20 19.91 -7.95
N ILE A 109 -0.57 18.71 -8.42
CA ILE A 109 0.25 17.51 -8.25
C ILE A 109 1.48 17.63 -9.16
N LYS A 110 2.67 17.36 -8.60
CA LYS A 110 3.93 17.33 -9.34
C LYS A 110 4.45 15.91 -9.51
N LYS A 111 4.26 15.05 -8.50
CA LYS A 111 4.71 13.67 -8.49
C LYS A 111 3.64 12.76 -7.89
N LEU A 112 3.50 11.57 -8.47
CA LEU A 112 2.69 10.48 -7.96
C LEU A 112 3.55 9.21 -7.96
N GLU A 113 3.61 8.54 -6.82
CA GLU A 113 4.16 7.18 -6.69
C GLU A 113 3.02 6.27 -6.23
N LYS A 114 3.00 5.03 -6.74
CA LYS A 114 1.97 4.03 -6.44
C LYS A 114 2.65 2.73 -6.04
N GLY A 115 2.03 2.05 -5.08
CA GLY A 115 2.48 0.74 -4.63
C GLY A 115 1.37 -0.04 -3.94
N ILE A 116 1.77 -1.18 -3.39
CA ILE A 116 0.94 -2.02 -2.54
C ILE A 116 1.67 -2.20 -1.23
N ILE A 117 0.98 -1.98 -0.11
CA ILE A 117 1.49 -2.36 1.20
C ILE A 117 0.93 -3.72 1.55
N TRP A 118 1.84 -4.62 1.86
CA TRP A 118 1.55 -5.89 2.48
C TRP A 118 1.88 -5.82 3.96
N THR A 119 0.89 -6.18 4.74
CA THR A 119 0.96 -6.15 6.18
C THR A 119 0.92 -7.60 6.67
N MET A 120 2.04 -8.05 7.22
CA MET A 120 2.24 -9.43 7.64
C MET A 120 2.18 -9.54 9.15
N TYR A 121 1.45 -10.52 9.65
CA TYR A 121 1.32 -10.79 11.08
C TYR A 121 2.03 -12.09 11.40
N PHE A 122 2.98 -12.07 12.32
CA PHE A 122 3.83 -13.20 12.67
C PHE A 122 3.70 -13.58 14.15
N ASP A 123 4.06 -14.82 14.47
CA ASP A 123 4.31 -15.23 15.86
C ASP A 123 5.52 -14.49 16.47
N SER A 124 5.51 -14.29 17.79
CA SER A 124 6.43 -13.37 18.49
C SER A 124 7.90 -13.80 18.51
N GLU A 125 8.24 -15.05 18.19
CA GLU A 125 9.57 -15.64 18.46
C GLU A 125 10.49 -15.79 17.23
N ILE A 126 10.21 -15.10 16.11
CA ILE A 126 10.87 -15.36 14.83
C ILE A 126 11.60 -14.11 14.30
N ASP A 127 12.63 -14.30 13.46
CA ASP A 127 13.18 -13.25 12.58
C ASP A 127 12.13 -12.79 11.55
N LYS A 128 11.29 -11.83 11.97
CA LYS A 128 10.13 -11.37 11.20
C LYS A 128 10.53 -10.59 9.95
N GLU A 129 11.56 -9.76 10.05
CA GLU A 129 12.01 -8.93 8.94
C GLU A 129 12.60 -9.78 7.82
N GLY A 130 13.53 -10.70 8.14
CA GLY A 130 14.12 -11.59 7.14
C GLY A 130 13.06 -12.44 6.44
N ARG A 131 12.07 -12.95 7.18
CA ARG A 131 10.97 -13.72 6.59
C ARG A 131 10.02 -12.88 5.78
N ALA A 132 9.71 -11.65 6.20
CA ALA A 132 8.87 -10.75 5.42
C ALA A 132 9.53 -10.42 4.06
N ILE A 133 10.86 -10.22 4.04
CA ILE A 133 11.62 -10.04 2.81
C ILE A 133 11.49 -11.27 1.91
N ASN A 134 11.70 -12.47 2.45
CA ASN A 134 11.60 -13.71 1.67
C ASN A 134 10.18 -13.89 1.10
N ILE A 135 9.14 -13.68 1.91
CA ILE A 135 7.75 -13.69 1.45
C ILE A 135 7.52 -12.69 0.31
N ALA A 136 8.05 -11.48 0.45
CA ALA A 136 7.90 -10.45 -0.58
C ALA A 136 8.49 -10.90 -1.91
N LYS A 137 9.72 -11.44 -1.89
CA LYS A 137 10.45 -11.90 -3.07
C LYS A 137 9.86 -13.16 -3.69
N ASP A 138 9.41 -14.10 -2.87
CA ASP A 138 8.94 -15.40 -3.33
C ASP A 138 7.56 -15.34 -4.01
N LEU A 139 6.69 -14.41 -3.59
CA LEU A 139 5.31 -14.37 -4.08
C LEU A 139 4.74 -12.98 -4.33
N LEU A 140 5.04 -11.99 -3.49
CA LEU A 140 4.26 -10.74 -3.46
C LEU A 140 4.75 -9.67 -4.43
N MET A 141 5.99 -9.80 -4.90
CA MET A 141 6.62 -8.83 -5.80
C MET A 141 7.27 -9.51 -7.01
N ASN A 142 7.39 -8.76 -8.10
CA ASN A 142 8.24 -9.12 -9.22
C ASN A 142 9.48 -8.21 -9.25
N GLU A 143 10.65 -8.76 -8.92
CA GLU A 143 11.90 -7.99 -8.76
C GLU A 143 12.33 -7.23 -10.04
N ASN A 144 11.87 -7.66 -11.21
CA ASN A 144 12.21 -7.00 -12.48
C ASN A 144 11.47 -5.67 -12.67
N TYR A 145 10.32 -5.49 -12.03
CA TYR A 145 9.43 -4.34 -12.23
C TYR A 145 9.12 -3.58 -10.93
N GLN A 146 9.45 -4.17 -9.79
CA GLN A 146 9.06 -3.68 -8.48
C GLN A 146 10.23 -3.72 -7.51
N ARG A 147 10.21 -2.79 -6.56
CA ARG A 147 11.12 -2.76 -5.42
C ARG A 147 10.31 -2.81 -4.14
N TYR A 148 10.91 -3.32 -3.07
CA TYR A 148 10.28 -3.30 -1.75
C TYR A 148 11.00 -2.36 -0.79
N LYS A 149 10.27 -1.94 0.24
CA LYS A 149 10.78 -1.19 1.39
C LYS A 149 10.02 -1.62 2.65
N ILE A 150 10.75 -1.93 3.72
CA ILE A 150 10.16 -2.12 5.06
C ILE A 150 9.80 -0.75 5.63
N LEU A 151 8.58 -0.61 6.19
CA LEU A 151 8.06 0.63 6.75
C LEU A 151 8.09 0.65 8.28
#